data_AF-R9XF83-F1
#
_entry.id   AF-R9XF83-F1
#
_cell.length_a   1.000
_cell.length_b   1.000
_cell.length_c   1.000
_cell.angle_alpha   90.00
_cell.angle_beta   90.00
_cell.angle_gamma   90.00
#
_symmetry.space_group_name_H-M   'P 1'
#
loop_
_entity.id
_entity.type
_entity.pdbx_description
1 polymer ?
#
loop_
_entity_poly.entity_id
_entity_poly.type
_entity_poly.pdbx_seq_one_letter_code
_entity_poly.pdbx_strand_id
1 'polypeptide(L)'
;MDYTVTIIVLAALGLLVLLPPLAWHSGTRNTPAIILIVWLLIMDIKCIVDAAMWGGADFADGWAGYGWCDLMIKLQAGANVGISCAVSNITFNLHRILKADAVLPDAGSYRKLAVDLSFCLISPLVVMGLSFLAQAFRFAIFRYNGCQVALSPTWVTTVCYTLWMLVWSLVGVVYAILLILVFYRRRKDVRDILHCTNSGLNLARFARLLIFCLIIILVMFPFSVFSFVEDLRNVEGGYVFIFKVNREMWNQIPHWDLGAPLYSIWLYILMSYLVFLIFGLGSDALAMYARVARAIGLGPVMDCWNSYVDRTSDERVAKVTQHFLHRHGYDEFHGRGSTDAAAVYTDKSMPTTPTNFIVDYALPHDLKREERRRRQAYNNGNVYFDSFDNSVLGMDLYGGHHLDLESGIELSPVTAISFSDELNSLGKDAPASASIHSDDTRTEVFPPQHSHHEYK
;
A
#
# COMPACT_ATOMS: atom_id res chain seq x y z
N MET A 1 9.53 16.32 -32.16
CA MET A 1 10.21 16.16 -30.85
C MET A 1 11.02 14.88 -30.94
N ASP A 2 12.31 14.93 -30.64
CA ASP A 2 13.15 13.73 -30.68
C ASP A 2 12.77 12.79 -29.54
N TYR A 3 12.08 11.69 -29.88
CA TYR A 3 11.66 10.66 -28.92
C TYR A 3 12.83 10.16 -28.07
N THR A 4 14.02 10.07 -28.66
CA THR A 4 15.27 9.68 -28.01
C THR A 4 15.57 10.50 -26.77
N VAL A 5 15.57 11.83 -26.88
CA VAL A 5 15.88 12.73 -25.76
C VAL A 5 14.82 12.59 -24.67
N THR A 6 13.55 12.54 -25.06
CA THR A 6 12.43 12.38 -24.13
C THR A 6 12.54 11.08 -23.34
N ILE A 7 12.82 9.95 -24.01
CA ILE A 7 12.97 8.65 -23.36
C ILE A 7 14.15 8.66 -22.38
N ILE A 8 15.31 9.18 -22.79
CA ILE A 8 16.51 9.23 -21.94
C ILE A 8 16.24 10.07 -20.69
N VAL A 9 15.68 11.27 -20.85
CA VAL A 9 15.40 12.16 -19.71
C VAL A 9 14.38 11.54 -18.77
N LEU A 10 13.27 11.01 -19.29
CA LEU A 10 12.22 10.44 -18.45
C LEU A 10 12.66 9.14 -17.74
N ALA A 11 13.43 8.29 -18.42
CA ALA A 11 13.96 7.06 -17.81
C ALA A 11 15.07 7.37 -16.81
N ALA A 12 15.94 8.35 -17.07
CA ALA A 12 16.97 8.78 -16.12
C ALA A 12 16.35 9.39 -14.85
N LEU A 13 15.32 10.22 -15.01
CA LEU A 13 14.56 10.73 -13.88
C LEU A 13 13.85 9.58 -13.14
N GLY A 14 13.20 8.65 -13.84
CA GLY A 14 12.60 7.45 -13.25
C GLY A 14 13.59 6.65 -12.39
N LEU A 15 14.79 6.39 -12.94
CA LEU A 15 15.88 5.71 -12.26
C LEU A 15 16.27 6.40 -10.95
N LEU A 16 16.52 7.72 -10.99
CA LEU A 16 16.91 8.50 -9.81
C LEU A 16 15.82 8.50 -8.74
N VAL A 17 14.58 8.59 -9.20
CA VAL A 17 13.38 8.72 -8.37
C VAL A 17 12.99 7.38 -7.72
N LEU A 18 13.46 6.24 -8.25
CA LEU A 18 13.28 4.91 -7.64
C LEU A 18 14.32 4.54 -6.56
N LEU A 19 15.49 5.20 -6.53
CA LEU A 19 16.53 4.92 -5.52
C LEU A 19 16.03 5.14 -4.07
N PRO A 20 15.31 6.23 -3.75
CA PRO A 20 14.84 6.43 -2.39
C PRO A 20 13.79 5.40 -1.92
N PRO A 21 12.74 5.05 -2.71
CA PRO A 21 11.86 3.94 -2.40
C PRO A 21 12.61 2.61 -2.19
N LEU A 22 13.65 2.33 -2.97
CA LEU A 22 14.47 1.12 -2.81
C LEU A 22 15.17 1.10 -1.43
N ALA A 23 15.85 2.18 -1.06
CA ALA A 23 16.53 2.30 0.21
C ALA A 23 15.56 2.16 1.39
N TRP A 24 14.39 2.77 1.28
CA TRP A 24 13.33 2.69 2.27
C TRP A 24 12.77 1.27 2.44
N HIS A 25 12.42 0.61 1.33
CA HIS A 25 11.84 -0.73 1.36
C HIS A 25 12.83 -1.80 1.85
N SER A 26 14.13 -1.60 1.59
CA SER A 26 15.20 -2.43 2.16
C SER A 26 15.16 -2.44 3.69
N GLY A 27 14.98 -1.28 4.33
CA GLY A 27 14.87 -1.17 5.79
C GLY A 27 13.61 -1.81 6.37
N THR A 28 12.50 -1.83 5.61
CA THR A 28 11.22 -2.41 6.06
C THR A 28 11.04 -3.88 5.72
N ARG A 29 12.04 -4.51 5.05
CA ARG A 29 12.04 -5.92 4.63
C ARG A 29 10.80 -6.33 3.82
N ASN A 30 10.26 -5.41 3.01
CA ASN A 30 9.17 -5.74 2.09
C ASN A 30 9.76 -6.33 0.79
N THR A 31 10.09 -7.62 0.81
CA THR A 31 10.78 -8.30 -0.30
C THR A 31 10.08 -8.16 -1.65
N PRO A 32 8.75 -8.39 -1.78
CA PRO A 32 8.09 -8.26 -3.08
C PRO A 32 8.18 -6.84 -3.67
N ALA A 33 8.08 -5.81 -2.83
CA ALA A 33 8.24 -4.42 -3.28
C ALA A 33 9.69 -4.13 -3.73
N ILE A 34 10.69 -4.67 -3.03
CA ILE A 34 12.11 -4.54 -3.44
C ILE A 34 12.32 -5.19 -4.81
N ILE A 35 11.82 -6.41 -5.02
CA ILE A 35 11.95 -7.13 -6.29
C ILE A 35 11.29 -6.33 -7.42
N LEU A 36 10.10 -5.76 -7.18
CA LEU A 36 9.41 -4.90 -8.14
C LEU A 36 10.26 -3.68 -8.53
N ILE A 37 10.82 -2.97 -7.55
CA ILE A 37 11.66 -1.79 -7.80
C ILE A 37 12.93 -2.18 -8.56
N VAL A 38 13.55 -3.32 -8.22
CA VAL A 38 14.73 -3.82 -8.94
C VAL A 38 14.42 -4.11 -10.40
N TRP A 39 13.28 -4.75 -10.71
CA TRP A 39 12.86 -4.96 -12.10
C TRP A 39 12.70 -3.64 -12.86
N LEU A 40 12.05 -2.65 -12.24
CA LEU A 40 11.85 -1.33 -12.86
C LEU A 40 13.18 -0.59 -13.07
N LEU A 41 14.10 -0.63 -12.10
CA LEU A 41 15.44 -0.05 -12.25
C LEU A 41 16.20 -0.66 -13.43
N ILE A 42 16.15 -1.99 -13.58
CA ILE A 42 16.79 -2.68 -14.71
C ILE A 42 16.16 -2.24 -16.04
N MET A 43 14.82 -2.11 -16.09
CA MET A 43 14.12 -1.65 -17.30
C MET A 43 14.40 -0.17 -17.63
N ASP A 44 14.54 0.69 -16.62
CA ASP A 44 14.91 2.10 -16.82
C ASP A 44 16.35 2.22 -17.35
N ILE A 45 17.31 1.46 -16.80
CA ILE A 45 18.68 1.38 -17.33
C ILE A 45 18.65 0.91 -18.79
N LYS A 46 17.86 -0.13 -19.08
CA LYS A 46 17.67 -0.62 -20.45
C LYS A 46 17.16 0.49 -21.37
N CYS A 47 16.12 1.22 -20.97
CA CYS A 47 15.57 2.32 -21.78
C CYS A 47 16.60 3.41 -22.05
N ILE A 48 17.43 3.78 -21.07
CA ILE A 48 18.47 4.80 -21.22
C ILE A 48 19.53 4.35 -22.23
N VAL A 49 20.09 3.14 -22.04
CA VAL A 49 21.14 2.62 -22.92
C VAL A 49 20.62 2.40 -24.33
N ASP A 50 19.42 1.85 -24.45
CA ASP A 50 18.84 1.51 -25.74
C ASP A 50 18.50 2.75 -26.56
N ALA A 51 17.91 3.77 -25.94
CA ALA A 51 17.65 5.03 -26.61
C ALA A 51 18.95 5.78 -26.94
N ALA A 52 19.97 5.73 -26.07
CA ALA A 52 21.25 6.37 -26.32
C ALA A 52 22.01 5.75 -27.50
N MET A 53 21.96 4.42 -27.65
CA MET A 53 22.68 3.72 -28.72
C MET A 53 21.91 3.66 -30.04
N TRP A 54 20.60 3.41 -29.99
CA TRP A 54 19.77 3.15 -31.18
C TRP A 54 18.65 4.18 -31.41
N GLY A 55 18.74 5.36 -30.79
CA GLY A 55 17.81 6.47 -31.01
C GLY A 55 18.18 7.44 -32.12
N GLY A 56 19.37 7.31 -32.74
CA GLY A 56 19.84 8.17 -33.81
C GLY A 56 19.23 7.87 -35.19
N ALA A 57 19.59 8.68 -36.19
CA ALA A 57 19.27 8.39 -37.60
C ALA A 57 20.10 7.20 -38.13
N ASP A 58 21.34 7.07 -37.67
CA ASP A 58 22.28 6.01 -38.08
C ASP A 58 22.17 4.75 -37.19
N PHE A 59 20.98 4.44 -36.68
CA PHE A 59 20.79 3.36 -35.70
C PHE A 59 21.15 1.96 -36.25
N ALA A 60 21.20 1.78 -37.57
CA ALA A 60 21.56 0.53 -38.23
C ALA A 60 23.08 0.33 -38.42
N ASP A 61 23.85 1.42 -38.47
CA ASP A 61 25.31 1.38 -38.68
C ASP A 61 26.09 1.35 -37.37
N GLY A 62 25.39 1.57 -36.25
CA GLY A 62 25.94 1.56 -34.91
C GLY A 62 26.33 0.18 -34.39
N TRP A 63 26.58 0.12 -33.08
CA TRP A 63 26.92 -1.14 -32.43
C TRP A 63 25.76 -2.14 -32.52
N ALA A 64 26.06 -3.36 -32.98
CA ALA A 64 25.08 -4.44 -33.10
C ALA A 64 24.63 -5.04 -31.75
N GLY A 65 25.09 -4.50 -30.61
CA GLY A 65 24.55 -4.83 -29.29
C GLY A 65 24.98 -6.19 -28.69
N TYR A 66 26.05 -6.79 -29.21
CA TYR A 66 26.57 -8.08 -28.71
C TYR A 66 26.82 -8.07 -27.20
N GLY A 67 26.33 -9.10 -26.49
CA GLY A 67 26.45 -9.22 -25.03
C GLY A 67 25.37 -8.44 -24.26
N TRP A 68 25.16 -7.16 -24.56
CA TRP A 68 24.09 -6.36 -23.94
C TRP A 68 22.70 -6.87 -24.31
N CYS A 69 22.43 -6.98 -25.61
CA CYS A 69 21.15 -7.46 -26.12
C CYS A 69 20.86 -8.88 -25.63
N ASP A 70 21.88 -9.73 -25.56
CA ASP A 70 21.73 -11.12 -25.15
C ASP A 70 21.23 -11.27 -23.71
N LEU A 71 21.71 -10.39 -22.83
CA LEU A 71 21.27 -10.33 -21.44
C LEU A 71 19.92 -9.61 -21.32
N MET A 72 19.80 -8.44 -21.95
CA MET A 72 18.68 -7.53 -21.74
C MET A 72 17.37 -8.03 -22.33
N ILE A 73 17.39 -8.74 -23.46
CA ILE A 73 16.15 -9.35 -24.00
C ILE A 73 15.59 -10.41 -23.05
N LYS A 74 16.47 -11.17 -22.37
CA LYS A 74 16.06 -12.18 -21.40
C LYS A 74 15.55 -11.51 -20.13
N LEU A 75 16.25 -10.50 -19.62
CA LEU A 75 15.78 -9.74 -18.47
C LEU A 75 14.44 -9.04 -18.75
N GLN A 76 14.24 -8.50 -19.94
CA GLN A 76 12.97 -7.90 -20.36
C GLN A 76 11.84 -8.94 -20.42
N ALA A 77 12.10 -10.12 -20.97
CA ALA A 77 11.15 -11.24 -20.94
C ALA A 77 10.75 -11.62 -19.50
N GLY A 78 11.73 -11.68 -18.60
CA GLY A 78 11.50 -11.88 -17.18
C GLY A 78 10.71 -10.74 -16.54
N ALA A 79 11.03 -9.48 -16.84
CA ALA A 79 10.41 -8.30 -16.26
C ALA A 79 8.91 -8.18 -16.57
N ASN A 80 8.49 -8.51 -17.80
CA ASN A 80 7.08 -8.49 -18.21
C ASN A 80 6.19 -9.32 -17.27
N VAL A 81 6.68 -10.49 -16.88
CA VAL A 81 5.97 -11.39 -15.96
C VAL A 81 6.31 -11.07 -14.51
N GLY A 82 7.56 -10.70 -14.22
CA GLY A 82 8.09 -10.44 -12.88
C GLY A 82 7.45 -9.24 -12.19
N ILE A 83 7.16 -8.17 -12.94
CA ILE A 83 6.41 -7.02 -12.43
C ILE A 83 5.01 -7.46 -11.98
N SER A 84 4.29 -8.21 -12.83
CA SER A 84 2.96 -8.74 -12.51
C SER A 84 3.00 -9.72 -11.33
N CYS A 85 4.00 -10.60 -11.27
CA CYS A 85 4.20 -11.53 -10.15
C CYS A 85 4.44 -10.79 -8.83
N ALA A 86 5.29 -9.75 -8.85
CA ALA A 86 5.61 -8.97 -7.67
C ALA A 86 4.37 -8.23 -7.14
N VAL A 87 3.59 -7.59 -8.02
CA VAL A 87 2.35 -6.89 -7.65
C VAL A 87 1.30 -7.87 -7.10
N SER A 88 1.13 -9.02 -7.75
CA SER A 88 0.23 -10.08 -7.27
C SER A 88 0.66 -10.60 -5.90
N ASN A 89 1.97 -10.77 -5.66
CA ASN A 89 2.47 -11.20 -4.36
C ASN A 89 2.28 -10.13 -3.27
N ILE A 90 2.50 -8.85 -3.58
CA ILE A 90 2.19 -7.75 -2.66
C ILE A 90 0.71 -7.81 -2.26
N THR A 91 -0.18 -7.98 -3.24
CA THR A 91 -1.63 -8.07 -3.03
C THR A 91 -2.00 -9.28 -2.18
N PHE A 92 -1.40 -10.43 -2.44
CA PHE A 92 -1.59 -11.66 -1.66
C PHE A 92 -1.12 -11.51 -0.21
N ASN A 93 0.07 -10.96 0.00
CA ASN A 93 0.60 -10.69 1.34
C ASN A 93 -0.29 -9.70 2.10
N LEU A 94 -0.83 -8.70 1.40
CA LEU A 94 -1.79 -7.79 1.98
C LEU A 94 -3.07 -8.53 2.40
N HIS A 95 -3.66 -9.32 1.50
CA HIS A 95 -4.86 -10.10 1.78
C HIS A 95 -4.72 -10.99 3.02
N ARG A 96 -3.58 -11.68 3.18
CA ARG A 96 -3.26 -12.49 4.37
C ARG A 96 -3.23 -11.69 5.65
N ILE A 97 -2.67 -10.48 5.61
CA ILE A 97 -2.62 -9.57 6.77
C ILE A 97 -4.04 -9.16 7.20
N LEU A 98 -4.93 -8.76 6.27
CA LEU A 98 -6.30 -8.38 6.67
C LEU A 98 -7.12 -9.56 7.17
N LYS A 99 -6.86 -10.77 6.64
CA LYS A 99 -7.57 -11.96 7.06
C LYS A 99 -7.20 -12.39 8.49
N ALA A 100 -6.12 -11.82 9.05
CA ALA A 100 -5.56 -12.19 10.35
C ALA A 100 -5.33 -13.72 10.45
N ASP A 101 -4.82 -14.33 9.38
CA ASP A 101 -4.55 -15.76 9.37
C ASP A 101 -3.61 -16.10 10.55
N ALA A 102 -4.01 -17.03 11.42
CA ALA A 102 -3.30 -17.34 12.67
C ALA A 102 -1.83 -17.81 12.50
N VAL A 103 -1.39 -18.03 11.26
CA VAL A 103 -0.03 -18.43 10.86
C VAL A 103 0.54 -17.39 9.90
N LEU A 104 0.61 -16.12 10.32
CA LEU A 104 1.52 -15.19 9.64
C LEU A 104 2.96 -15.55 10.04
N PRO A 105 3.80 -16.00 9.09
CA PRO A 105 5.21 -16.17 9.38
C PRO A 105 5.79 -14.82 9.79
N ASP A 106 6.59 -14.83 10.86
CA ASP A 106 7.24 -13.65 11.40
C ASP A 106 7.92 -12.84 10.29
N ALA A 107 7.87 -11.50 10.38
CA ALA A 107 8.34 -10.60 9.34
C ALA A 107 9.85 -10.79 9.03
N GLY A 108 10.61 -11.37 9.98
CA GLY A 108 12.01 -11.73 9.82
C GLY A 108 12.28 -13.21 9.49
N SER A 109 11.24 -14.04 9.30
CA SER A 109 11.43 -15.46 9.05
C SER A 109 12.00 -15.72 7.66
N TYR A 110 13.11 -16.46 7.59
CA TYR A 110 13.67 -16.96 6.33
C TYR A 110 12.65 -17.70 5.47
N ARG A 111 11.63 -18.33 6.10
CA ARG A 111 10.54 -19.01 5.38
C ARG A 111 9.67 -18.04 4.59
N LYS A 112 9.36 -16.87 5.15
CA LYS A 112 8.60 -15.82 4.45
C LYS A 112 9.38 -15.30 3.25
N LEU A 113 10.67 -14.99 3.47
CA LEU A 113 11.56 -14.52 2.43
C LEU A 113 11.69 -15.54 1.29
N ALA A 114 11.87 -16.83 1.61
CA ALA A 114 11.97 -17.90 0.62
C ALA A 114 10.67 -18.07 -0.19
N VAL A 115 9.50 -17.98 0.46
CA VAL A 115 8.21 -18.04 -0.23
C VAL A 115 8.04 -16.85 -1.16
N ASP A 116 8.30 -15.63 -0.68
CA ASP A 116 8.19 -14.41 -1.48
C ASP A 116 9.14 -14.44 -2.70
N LEU A 117 10.39 -14.87 -2.50
CA LEU A 117 11.36 -15.03 -3.58
C LEU A 117 10.93 -16.12 -4.56
N SER A 118 10.45 -17.26 -4.06
CA SER A 118 10.01 -18.35 -4.93
C SER A 118 8.88 -17.91 -5.85
N PHE A 119 7.90 -17.18 -5.30
CA PHE A 119 6.73 -16.72 -6.06
C PHE A 119 7.10 -15.63 -7.06
N CYS A 120 7.99 -14.70 -6.69
CA CYS A 120 8.35 -13.58 -7.54
C CYS A 120 9.47 -13.88 -8.56
N LEU A 121 10.31 -14.90 -8.36
CA LEU A 121 11.46 -15.18 -9.23
C LEU A 121 11.35 -16.47 -10.04
N ILE A 122 10.67 -17.52 -9.54
CA ILE A 122 10.57 -18.78 -10.29
C ILE A 122 9.84 -18.56 -11.60
N SER A 123 8.69 -17.87 -11.58
CA SER A 123 7.91 -17.66 -12.79
C SER A 123 8.64 -16.82 -13.85
N PRO A 124 9.28 -15.68 -13.52
CA PRO A 124 10.12 -14.96 -14.48
C PRO A 124 11.26 -15.82 -15.04
N LEU A 125 11.95 -16.60 -14.21
CA LEU A 125 13.05 -17.46 -14.68
C LEU A 125 12.57 -18.56 -15.63
N VAL A 126 11.42 -19.16 -15.34
CA VAL A 126 10.78 -20.14 -16.22
C VAL A 126 10.44 -19.49 -17.56
N VAL A 127 9.83 -18.31 -17.57
CA VAL A 127 9.47 -17.59 -18.82
C VAL A 127 10.72 -17.15 -19.59
N MET A 128 11.78 -16.73 -18.90
CA MET A 128 13.08 -16.44 -19.53
C MET A 128 13.63 -17.66 -20.28
N GLY A 129 13.53 -18.85 -19.68
CA GLY A 129 13.90 -20.11 -20.32
C GLY A 129 12.97 -20.49 -21.48
N LEU A 130 11.66 -20.46 -21.25
CA LEU A 130 10.64 -20.81 -22.25
C LEU A 130 10.66 -19.88 -23.46
N SER A 131 10.97 -18.59 -23.27
CA SER A 131 11.10 -17.61 -24.35
C SER A 131 12.15 -18.02 -25.39
N PHE A 132 13.16 -18.80 -24.99
CA PHE A 132 14.17 -19.31 -25.92
C PHE A 132 13.59 -20.28 -26.95
N LEU A 133 12.56 -21.05 -26.60
CA LEU A 133 11.90 -21.97 -27.52
C LEU A 133 11.10 -21.24 -28.61
N ALA A 134 10.66 -20.02 -28.33
CA ALA A 134 9.82 -19.20 -29.19
C ALA A 134 10.60 -18.19 -30.07
N GLN A 135 11.90 -17.99 -29.78
CA GLN A 135 12.75 -16.99 -30.45
C GLN A 135 13.05 -17.35 -31.92
N ALA A 136 12.71 -16.48 -32.86
CA ALA A 136 13.04 -16.66 -34.28
C ALA A 136 14.49 -16.27 -34.58
N PHE A 137 14.95 -15.16 -34.01
CA PHE A 137 16.30 -14.62 -34.14
C PHE A 137 16.93 -14.47 -32.75
N ARG A 138 18.26 -14.31 -32.69
CA ARG A 138 18.96 -14.07 -31.42
C ARG A 138 18.40 -12.84 -30.70
N PHE A 139 18.29 -11.72 -31.41
CA PHE A 139 17.56 -10.51 -31.01
C PHE A 139 17.32 -9.62 -32.24
N ALA A 140 16.38 -8.69 -32.12
CA ALA A 140 16.16 -7.64 -33.11
C ALA A 140 16.46 -6.28 -32.49
N ILE A 141 16.90 -5.33 -33.32
CA ILE A 141 17.14 -3.95 -32.90
C ILE A 141 16.03 -3.07 -33.50
N PHE A 142 15.28 -2.43 -32.63
CA PHE A 142 14.25 -1.47 -33.00
C PHE A 142 14.77 -0.06 -32.75
N ARG A 143 14.51 0.84 -33.68
CA ARG A 143 14.80 2.27 -33.48
C ARG A 143 14.11 2.78 -32.22
N TYR A 144 14.82 3.55 -31.38
CA TYR A 144 14.42 4.03 -30.04
C TYR A 144 14.29 2.97 -28.94
N ASN A 145 13.82 1.77 -29.29
CA ASN A 145 13.56 0.67 -28.37
C ASN A 145 14.75 -0.25 -28.13
N GLY A 146 15.79 -0.12 -28.94
CA GLY A 146 16.99 -0.95 -28.89
C GLY A 146 16.64 -2.42 -28.99
N CYS A 147 17.22 -3.23 -28.10
CA CYS A 147 17.18 -4.67 -28.21
C CYS A 147 15.82 -5.25 -27.80
N GLN A 148 15.20 -6.03 -28.67
CA GLN A 148 13.92 -6.68 -28.41
C GLN A 148 14.00 -8.17 -28.72
N VAL A 149 13.13 -8.93 -28.04
CA VAL A 149 12.98 -10.36 -28.30
C VAL A 149 12.29 -10.53 -29.67
N ALA A 150 13.00 -11.12 -30.63
CA ALA A 150 12.43 -11.45 -31.92
C ALA A 150 11.72 -12.80 -31.84
N LEU A 151 10.41 -12.78 -31.66
CA LEU A 151 9.58 -13.98 -31.51
C LEU A 151 9.01 -14.42 -32.85
N SER A 152 8.87 -15.73 -33.04
CA SER A 152 8.17 -16.28 -34.20
C SER A 152 6.65 -16.16 -34.00
N PRO A 153 5.86 -15.80 -35.02
CA PRO A 153 4.40 -15.71 -34.91
C PRO A 153 3.75 -17.11 -34.89
N THR A 154 4.11 -17.95 -33.92
CA THR A 154 3.62 -19.33 -33.80
C THR A 154 2.86 -19.50 -32.49
N TRP A 155 2.02 -20.53 -32.42
CA TRP A 155 1.29 -20.89 -31.19
C TRP A 155 2.22 -21.12 -29.99
N VAL A 156 3.47 -21.51 -30.23
CA VAL A 156 4.48 -21.69 -29.18
C VAL A 156 4.81 -20.37 -28.50
N THR A 157 4.93 -19.27 -29.24
CA THR A 157 5.13 -17.93 -28.66
C THR A 157 3.98 -17.57 -27.72
N THR A 158 2.75 -17.78 -28.17
CA THR A 158 1.57 -17.48 -27.38
C THR A 158 1.56 -18.28 -26.07
N VAL A 159 1.81 -19.58 -26.11
CA VAL A 159 1.77 -20.44 -24.92
C VAL A 159 3.00 -20.26 -24.01
N CYS A 160 4.19 -20.12 -24.58
CA CYS A 160 5.45 -20.08 -23.83
C CYS A 160 5.81 -18.67 -23.33
N TYR A 161 5.25 -17.61 -23.91
CA TYR A 161 5.57 -16.22 -23.57
C TYR A 161 4.33 -15.42 -23.18
N THR A 162 3.42 -15.17 -24.11
CA THR A 162 2.30 -14.22 -23.94
C THR A 162 1.29 -14.67 -22.88
N LEU A 163 1.00 -15.97 -22.82
CA LEU A 163 0.05 -16.58 -21.87
C LEU A 163 0.44 -16.31 -20.42
N TRP A 164 1.72 -16.36 -20.09
CA TRP A 164 2.18 -16.21 -18.70
C TRP A 164 1.93 -14.81 -18.15
N MET A 165 2.06 -13.78 -19.01
CA MET A 165 1.72 -12.41 -18.63
C MET A 165 0.23 -12.29 -18.30
N LEU A 166 -0.64 -12.91 -19.11
CA LEU A 166 -2.09 -12.93 -18.88
C LEU A 166 -2.47 -13.71 -17.61
N VAL A 167 -1.86 -14.88 -17.39
CA VAL A 167 -2.13 -15.72 -16.20
C VAL A 167 -1.83 -14.94 -14.93
N TRP A 168 -0.65 -14.31 -14.84
CA TRP A 168 -0.24 -13.58 -13.64
C TRP A 168 -1.04 -12.31 -13.40
N SER A 169 -1.44 -11.65 -14.47
CA SER A 169 -2.35 -10.52 -14.46
C SER A 169 -3.74 -10.91 -13.93
N LEU A 170 -4.30 -12.05 -14.40
CA LEU A 170 -5.58 -12.58 -13.91
C LEU A 170 -5.51 -12.97 -12.43
N VAL A 171 -4.42 -13.62 -12.01
CA VAL A 171 -4.16 -13.93 -10.59
C VAL A 171 -4.15 -12.64 -9.76
N GLY A 172 -3.52 -11.58 -10.26
CA GLY A 172 -3.54 -10.27 -9.63
C GLY A 172 -4.95 -9.72 -9.45
N VAL A 173 -5.77 -9.74 -10.51
CA VAL A 173 -7.18 -9.30 -10.45
C VAL A 173 -7.98 -10.10 -9.42
N VAL A 174 -7.86 -11.43 -9.40
CA VAL A 174 -8.57 -12.28 -8.43
C VAL A 174 -8.20 -11.89 -7.00
N TYR A 175 -6.90 -11.76 -6.70
CA TYR A 175 -6.46 -11.34 -5.36
C TYR A 175 -6.83 -9.90 -5.03
N ALA A 176 -6.84 -8.99 -6.00
CA ALA A 176 -7.30 -7.61 -5.79
C ALA A 176 -8.78 -7.56 -5.41
N ILE A 177 -9.64 -8.34 -6.09
CA ILE A 177 -11.06 -8.44 -5.75
C ILE A 177 -11.23 -9.01 -4.34
N LEU A 178 -10.55 -10.12 -4.03
CA LEU A 178 -10.61 -10.73 -2.69
C LEU A 178 -10.12 -9.77 -1.59
N LEU A 179 -9.05 -9.03 -1.86
CA LEU A 179 -8.50 -8.02 -0.97
C LEU A 179 -9.51 -6.90 -0.72
N ILE A 180 -10.13 -6.34 -1.77
CA ILE A 180 -11.15 -5.29 -1.65
C ILE A 180 -12.35 -5.79 -0.85
N LEU A 181 -12.83 -7.02 -1.11
CA LEU A 181 -13.96 -7.59 -0.39
C LEU A 181 -13.68 -7.75 1.10
N VAL A 182 -12.50 -8.27 1.45
CA VAL A 182 -12.08 -8.39 2.85
C VAL A 182 -11.91 -7.01 3.48
N PHE A 183 -11.27 -6.07 2.78
CA PHE A 183 -11.10 -4.70 3.24
C PHE A 183 -12.45 -4.03 3.53
N TYR A 184 -13.43 -4.16 2.64
CA TYR A 184 -14.76 -3.57 2.84
C TYR A 184 -15.48 -4.17 4.04
N ARG A 185 -15.41 -5.49 4.22
CA ARG A 185 -16.01 -6.19 5.38
C ARG A 185 -15.33 -5.81 6.70
N ARG A 186 -14.02 -5.65 6.70
CA ARG A 186 -13.20 -5.40 7.90
C ARG A 186 -12.83 -3.95 8.11
N ARG A 187 -13.36 -3.01 7.33
CA ARG A 187 -12.97 -1.58 7.33
C ARG A 187 -12.97 -0.91 8.71
N LYS A 188 -13.84 -1.35 9.63
CA LYS A 188 -13.92 -0.84 11.01
C LYS A 188 -12.81 -1.39 11.90
N ASP A 189 -12.36 -2.61 11.63
CA ASP A 189 -11.40 -3.36 12.45
C ASP A 189 -9.98 -3.33 11.86
N VAL A 190 -9.76 -2.72 10.68
CA VAL A 190 -8.44 -2.75 10.00
C VAL A 190 -7.33 -2.25 10.90
N ARG A 191 -7.58 -1.17 11.66
CA ARG A 191 -6.59 -0.60 12.59
C ARG A 191 -6.20 -1.61 13.67
N ASP A 192 -7.19 -2.28 14.24
CA ASP A 192 -6.99 -3.23 15.34
C ASP A 192 -6.36 -4.53 14.83
N ILE A 193 -6.79 -5.01 13.66
CA ILE A 193 -6.16 -6.14 12.96
C ILE A 193 -4.67 -5.83 12.71
N LEU A 194 -4.35 -4.66 12.15
CA LEU A 194 -2.97 -4.31 11.81
C LEU A 194 -2.07 -4.24 13.06
N HIS A 195 -2.62 -3.75 14.18
CA HIS A 195 -1.97 -3.72 15.48
C HIS A 195 -1.76 -5.12 16.07
N CYS A 196 -2.80 -5.95 16.11
CA CYS A 196 -2.73 -7.30 16.68
C CYS A 196 -1.85 -8.26 15.87
N THR A 197 -1.77 -8.09 14.55
CA THR A 197 -0.98 -8.98 13.69
C THR A 197 0.53 -8.66 13.73
N ASN A 198 0.97 -7.68 14.53
CA ASN A 198 2.37 -7.23 14.65
C ASN A 198 3.08 -7.06 13.29
N SER A 199 2.31 -6.66 12.28
CA SER A 199 2.77 -6.64 10.89
C SER A 199 3.75 -5.49 10.61
N GLY A 200 3.99 -4.60 11.59
CA GLY A 200 4.91 -3.47 11.47
C GLY A 200 4.46 -2.40 10.47
N LEU A 201 3.20 -2.48 10.01
CA LEU A 201 2.60 -1.58 9.03
C LEU A 201 1.68 -0.57 9.74
N ASN A 202 1.81 0.71 9.39
CA ASN A 202 0.84 1.74 9.78
C ASN A 202 -0.36 1.72 8.81
N LEU A 203 -1.56 2.09 9.26
CA LEU A 203 -2.77 2.18 8.44
C LEU A 203 -2.55 3.02 7.17
N ALA A 204 -1.85 4.16 7.29
CA ALA A 204 -1.55 5.02 6.15
C ALA A 204 -0.60 4.34 5.13
N ARG A 205 0.33 3.49 5.60
CA ARG A 205 1.24 2.74 4.72
C ARG A 205 0.51 1.60 4.02
N PHE A 206 -0.33 0.90 4.77
CA PHE A 206 -1.22 -0.13 4.26
C PHE A 206 -2.13 0.40 3.15
N ALA A 207 -2.81 1.52 3.38
CA ALA A 207 -3.73 2.11 2.42
C ALA A 207 -3.02 2.53 1.11
N ARG A 208 -1.83 3.14 1.21
CA ARG A 208 -0.99 3.47 0.06
C ARG A 208 -0.59 2.24 -0.75
N LEU A 209 -0.15 1.18 -0.08
CA LEU A 209 0.23 -0.08 -0.72
C LEU A 209 -0.98 -0.73 -1.43
N LEU A 210 -2.16 -0.67 -0.81
CA LEU A 210 -3.42 -1.15 -1.40
C LEU A 210 -3.75 -0.38 -2.68
N ILE A 211 -3.78 0.96 -2.60
CA ILE A 211 -4.08 1.83 -3.76
C ILE A 211 -3.08 1.59 -4.89
N PHE A 212 -1.79 1.47 -4.57
CA PHE A 212 -0.75 1.12 -5.55
C PHE A 212 -1.08 -0.18 -6.28
N CYS A 213 -1.34 -1.27 -5.56
CA CYS A 213 -1.63 -2.55 -6.18
C CYS A 213 -2.86 -2.48 -7.10
N LEU A 214 -3.92 -1.77 -6.66
CA LEU A 214 -5.14 -1.62 -7.46
C LEU A 214 -4.89 -0.83 -8.76
N ILE A 215 -4.16 0.28 -8.69
CA ILE A 215 -3.82 1.08 -9.88
C ILE A 215 -3.00 0.26 -10.86
N ILE A 216 -1.96 -0.43 -10.37
CA ILE A 216 -1.08 -1.21 -11.25
C ILE A 216 -1.84 -2.36 -11.90
N ILE A 217 -2.68 -3.10 -11.16
CA ILE A 217 -3.50 -4.18 -11.70
C ILE A 217 -4.50 -3.65 -12.73
N LEU A 218 -5.10 -2.49 -12.50
CA LEU A 218 -6.02 -1.85 -13.43
C LEU A 218 -5.35 -1.49 -14.77
N VAL A 219 -4.05 -1.18 -14.77
CA VAL A 219 -3.27 -0.90 -15.99
C VAL A 219 -2.73 -2.18 -16.63
N MET A 220 -2.18 -3.11 -15.84
CA MET A 220 -1.56 -4.35 -16.35
C MET A 220 -2.59 -5.32 -16.92
N PHE A 221 -3.80 -5.39 -16.36
CA PHE A 221 -4.84 -6.29 -16.85
C PHE A 221 -5.27 -6.04 -18.28
N PRO A 222 -5.80 -4.85 -18.65
CA PRO A 222 -6.19 -4.57 -20.03
C PRO A 222 -5.01 -4.70 -20.99
N PHE A 223 -3.81 -4.29 -20.55
CA PHE A 223 -2.59 -4.43 -21.32
C PHE A 223 -2.25 -5.89 -21.65
N SER A 224 -2.36 -6.78 -20.66
CA SER A 224 -2.10 -8.21 -20.85
C SER A 224 -3.12 -8.88 -21.77
N VAL A 225 -4.40 -8.48 -21.68
CA VAL A 225 -5.46 -8.97 -22.56
C VAL A 225 -5.25 -8.49 -23.99
N PHE A 226 -4.93 -7.20 -24.18
CA PHE A 226 -4.64 -6.62 -25.48
C PHE A 226 -3.48 -7.35 -26.17
N SER A 227 -2.37 -7.52 -25.45
CA SER A 227 -1.18 -8.21 -25.98
C SER A 227 -1.49 -9.66 -26.36
N PHE A 228 -2.31 -10.36 -25.57
CA PHE A 228 -2.72 -11.74 -25.86
C PHE A 228 -3.63 -11.86 -27.08
N VAL A 229 -4.58 -10.94 -27.25
CA VAL A 229 -5.49 -10.92 -28.41
C VAL A 229 -4.73 -10.55 -29.68
N GLU A 230 -3.81 -9.59 -29.60
CA GLU A 230 -2.96 -9.20 -30.73
C GLU A 230 -2.06 -10.36 -31.17
N ASP A 231 -1.42 -11.05 -30.21
CA ASP A 231 -0.58 -12.21 -30.50
C ASP A 231 -1.40 -13.33 -31.17
N LEU A 232 -2.58 -13.67 -30.62
CA LEU A 232 -3.47 -14.68 -31.21
C LEU A 232 -3.94 -14.36 -32.64
N ARG A 233 -4.15 -13.09 -32.96
CA ARG A 233 -4.54 -12.67 -34.32
C ARG A 233 -3.42 -12.85 -35.33
N ASN A 234 -2.18 -12.74 -34.88
CA ASN A 234 -0.98 -12.82 -35.71
C ASN A 234 -0.37 -14.23 -35.74
N VAL A 235 -0.97 -15.23 -35.09
CA VAL A 235 -0.46 -16.61 -35.14
C VAL A 235 -0.65 -17.18 -36.54
N GLU A 236 0.46 -17.57 -37.17
CA GLU A 236 0.51 -18.18 -38.49
C GLU A 236 1.16 -19.58 -38.45
N GLY A 237 0.48 -20.58 -39.02
CA GLY A 237 1.06 -21.85 -39.45
C GLY A 237 1.73 -22.75 -38.38
N GLY A 238 2.32 -23.86 -38.84
CA GLY A 238 2.92 -24.90 -38.00
C GLY A 238 4.24 -24.48 -37.35
N TYR A 239 4.52 -25.01 -36.16
CA TYR A 239 5.77 -24.76 -35.44
C TYR A 239 6.87 -25.72 -35.91
N VAL A 240 8.03 -25.17 -36.28
CA VAL A 240 9.25 -25.95 -36.50
C VAL A 240 10.36 -25.39 -35.61
N PHE A 241 10.99 -26.28 -34.83
CA PHE A 241 11.99 -25.90 -33.85
C PHE A 241 13.21 -25.21 -34.51
N ILE A 242 13.67 -24.14 -33.87
CA ILE A 242 14.67 -23.16 -34.36
C ILE A 242 15.95 -23.83 -34.89
N PHE A 243 16.44 -24.86 -34.21
CA PHE A 243 17.67 -25.56 -34.58
C PHE A 243 17.54 -26.46 -35.82
N LYS A 244 16.32 -26.78 -36.25
CA LYS A 244 16.08 -27.70 -37.38
C LYS A 244 15.98 -26.99 -38.73
N VAL A 245 15.74 -25.67 -38.75
CA VAL A 245 15.48 -24.90 -39.98
C VAL A 245 16.47 -23.74 -40.20
N ASN A 246 16.95 -23.05 -39.16
CA ASN A 246 17.51 -21.69 -39.32
C ASN A 246 18.81 -21.39 -38.57
N ARG A 247 19.81 -22.27 -38.65
CA ARG A 247 21.15 -21.99 -38.09
C ARG A 247 21.79 -20.73 -38.70
N GLU A 248 21.51 -20.45 -39.97
CA GLU A 248 22.06 -19.32 -40.71
C GLU A 248 21.36 -17.98 -40.37
N MET A 249 20.05 -17.99 -40.12
CA MET A 249 19.31 -16.77 -39.74
C MET A 249 19.49 -16.39 -38.26
N TRP A 250 19.84 -17.34 -37.37
CA TRP A 250 19.99 -17.08 -35.94
C TRP A 250 20.99 -15.96 -35.63
N ASN A 251 22.09 -15.88 -36.38
CA ASN A 251 23.13 -14.86 -36.19
C ASN A 251 22.87 -13.56 -36.95
N GLN A 252 21.80 -13.49 -37.76
CA GLN A 252 21.41 -12.26 -38.44
C GLN A 252 20.62 -11.39 -37.44
N ILE A 253 21.03 -10.13 -37.31
CA ILE A 253 20.43 -9.16 -36.41
C ILE A 253 19.59 -8.20 -37.27
N PRO A 254 18.26 -8.40 -37.34
CA PRO A 254 17.40 -7.50 -38.09
C PRO A 254 17.30 -6.15 -37.37
N HIS A 255 17.40 -5.08 -38.16
CA HIS A 255 17.17 -3.71 -37.73
C HIS A 255 15.83 -3.26 -38.30
N TRP A 256 14.89 -2.88 -37.43
CA TRP A 256 13.54 -2.48 -37.82
C TRP A 256 13.24 -1.06 -37.35
N ASP A 257 12.64 -0.26 -38.25
CA ASP A 257 12.14 1.08 -37.95
C ASP A 257 10.60 1.07 -38.06
N LEU A 258 9.93 1.16 -36.92
CA LEU A 258 8.47 1.27 -36.83
C LEU A 258 7.98 2.73 -36.93
N GLY A 259 8.89 3.71 -37.05
CA GLY A 259 8.59 5.14 -37.05
C GLY A 259 8.21 5.72 -35.68
N ALA A 260 7.77 4.89 -34.73
CA ALA A 260 7.42 5.27 -33.37
C ALA A 260 7.95 4.27 -32.33
N PRO A 261 8.26 4.72 -31.09
CA PRO A 261 8.67 3.84 -30.01
C PRO A 261 7.52 2.93 -29.56
N LEU A 262 7.83 1.69 -29.14
CA LEU A 262 6.82 0.77 -28.63
C LEU A 262 6.22 1.30 -27.32
N TYR A 263 4.95 0.98 -27.08
CA TYR A 263 4.22 1.33 -25.87
C TYR A 263 4.86 0.82 -24.57
N SER A 264 5.68 -0.24 -24.64
CA SER A 264 6.30 -0.89 -23.48
C SER A 264 7.27 0.03 -22.74
N ILE A 265 7.97 0.93 -23.44
CA ILE A 265 8.87 1.92 -22.83
C ILE A 265 8.08 2.85 -21.92
N TRP A 266 7.01 3.43 -22.46
CA TRP A 266 6.17 4.38 -21.74
C TRP A 266 5.51 3.72 -20.52
N LEU A 267 5.16 2.45 -20.64
CA LEU A 267 4.59 1.66 -19.55
C LEU A 267 5.60 1.49 -18.41
N TYR A 268 6.85 1.07 -18.66
CA TYR A 268 7.85 0.93 -17.59
C TYR A 268 8.14 2.27 -16.91
N ILE A 269 8.34 3.33 -17.70
CA ILE A 269 8.56 4.69 -17.19
C ILE A 269 7.40 5.13 -16.30
N LEU A 270 6.15 4.94 -16.76
CA LEU A 270 4.95 5.26 -15.98
C LEU A 270 4.90 4.48 -14.66
N MET A 271 5.23 3.18 -14.68
CA MET A 271 5.26 2.35 -13.48
C MET A 271 6.31 2.85 -12.47
N SER A 272 7.50 3.25 -12.93
CA SER A 272 8.54 3.85 -12.08
C SER A 272 8.06 5.11 -11.37
N TYR A 273 7.39 6.01 -12.10
CA TYR A 273 6.80 7.22 -11.50
C TYR A 273 5.67 6.91 -10.52
N LEU A 274 4.79 5.93 -10.82
CA LEU A 274 3.72 5.52 -9.91
C LEU A 274 4.25 4.97 -8.59
N VAL A 275 5.31 4.16 -8.64
CA VAL A 275 6.00 3.65 -7.44
C VAL A 275 6.50 4.82 -6.59
N PHE A 276 7.13 5.81 -7.19
CA PHE A 276 7.61 6.96 -6.43
C PHE A 276 6.49 7.86 -5.89
N LEU A 277 5.45 8.14 -6.69
CA LEU A 277 4.34 8.97 -6.21
C LEU A 277 3.68 8.35 -4.99
N ILE A 278 3.58 7.02 -4.92
CA ILE A 278 2.90 6.35 -3.81
C ILE A 278 3.84 6.07 -2.63
N PHE A 279 5.07 5.61 -2.88
CA PHE A 279 6.02 5.24 -1.82
C PHE A 279 7.02 6.35 -1.49
N GLY A 280 7.49 7.08 -2.49
CA GLY A 280 8.47 8.15 -2.35
C GLY A 280 7.93 9.43 -1.70
N LEU A 281 6.63 9.72 -1.81
CA LEU A 281 5.98 10.88 -1.16
C LEU A 281 5.42 10.56 0.24
N GLY A 282 5.70 9.38 0.78
CA GLY A 282 5.22 8.99 2.09
C GLY A 282 5.80 9.81 3.23
N SER A 283 5.03 10.03 4.31
CA SER A 283 5.52 10.62 5.58
C SER A 283 6.85 10.02 6.05
N ASP A 284 6.95 8.69 5.95
CA ASP A 284 8.12 7.96 6.42
C ASP A 284 9.33 8.13 5.48
N ALA A 285 9.07 8.24 4.16
CA ALA A 285 10.09 8.51 3.15
C ALA A 285 10.58 9.96 3.24
N LEU A 286 9.67 10.92 3.45
CA LEU A 286 10.01 12.33 3.72
C LEU A 286 10.86 12.47 4.99
N ALA A 287 10.55 11.72 6.05
CA ALA A 287 11.38 11.67 7.24
C ALA A 287 12.79 11.11 6.95
N MET A 288 12.91 10.15 6.03
CA MET A 288 14.21 9.66 5.56
C MET A 288 14.95 10.74 4.76
N TYR A 289 14.29 11.44 3.85
CA TYR A 289 14.89 12.54 3.09
C TYR A 289 15.36 13.66 4.02
N ALA A 290 14.59 13.96 5.07
CA ALA A 290 14.97 14.93 6.09
C ALA A 290 16.25 14.51 6.84
N ARG A 291 16.39 13.23 7.18
CA ARG A 291 17.63 12.71 7.81
C ARG A 291 18.83 12.81 6.88
N VAL A 292 18.66 12.47 5.60
CA VAL A 292 19.72 12.58 4.59
C VAL A 292 20.11 14.04 4.35
N ALA A 293 19.13 14.93 4.20
CA ALA A 293 19.37 16.36 4.05
C ALA A 293 20.10 16.95 5.26
N ARG A 294 19.73 16.54 6.48
CA ARG A 294 20.45 16.92 7.71
C ARG A 294 21.89 16.40 7.72
N ALA A 295 22.13 15.17 7.27
CA ALA A 295 23.48 14.60 7.15
C ALA A 295 24.36 15.35 6.13
N ILE A 296 23.74 15.92 5.08
CA ILE A 296 24.42 16.75 4.06
C ILE A 296 24.68 18.19 4.56
N GLY A 297 24.17 18.56 5.74
CA GLY A 297 24.38 19.88 6.35
C GLY A 297 23.27 20.91 6.07
N LEU A 298 22.16 20.50 5.44
CA LEU A 298 20.98 21.35 5.22
C LEU A 298 20.04 21.46 6.44
N GLY A 299 20.48 20.98 7.61
CA GLY A 299 19.71 21.04 8.86
C GLY A 299 19.13 22.42 9.20
N PRO A 300 19.92 23.52 9.16
CA PRO A 300 19.42 24.85 9.52
C PRO A 300 18.30 25.36 8.60
N VAL A 301 18.39 25.05 7.30
CA VAL A 301 17.38 25.42 6.32
C VAL A 301 16.09 24.62 6.55
N MET A 302 16.24 23.34 6.86
CA MET A 302 15.10 22.45 7.10
C MET A 302 14.39 22.79 8.40
N ASP A 303 15.10 23.15 9.45
CA ASP A 303 14.52 23.54 10.73
C ASP A 303 13.84 24.92 10.64
N CYS A 304 14.38 25.85 9.83
CA CYS A 304 13.71 27.11 9.48
C CYS A 304 12.40 26.86 8.72
N TRP A 305 12.44 25.96 7.72
CA TRP A 305 11.25 25.58 6.96
C TRP A 305 10.19 24.92 7.84
N ASN A 306 10.59 23.98 8.71
CA ASN A 306 9.67 23.32 9.64
C ASN A 306 9.04 24.34 10.59
N SER A 307 9.84 25.26 11.16
CA SER A 307 9.34 26.34 12.02
C SER A 307 8.34 27.25 11.32
N TYR A 308 8.54 27.52 10.03
CA TYR A 308 7.59 28.30 9.21
C TYR A 308 6.29 27.53 8.99
N VAL A 309 6.36 26.26 8.62
CA VAL A 309 5.19 25.40 8.41
C VAL A 309 4.38 25.26 9.69
N ASP A 310 5.03 24.97 10.81
CA ASP A 310 4.38 24.82 12.13
C ASP A 310 3.65 26.11 12.51
N ARG A 311 4.30 27.27 12.36
CA ARG A 311 3.66 28.57 12.62
C ARG A 311 2.40 28.78 11.78
N THR A 312 2.45 28.47 10.48
CA THR A 312 1.27 28.60 9.60
C THR A 312 0.18 27.57 9.89
N SER A 313 0.53 26.38 10.38
CA SER A 313 -0.44 25.37 10.81
C SER A 313 -1.13 25.82 12.09
N ASP A 314 -0.38 26.28 13.09
CA ASP A 314 -0.91 26.79 14.35
C ASP A 314 -1.83 28.00 14.12
N GLU A 315 -1.48 28.90 13.22
CA GLU A 315 -2.36 30.02 12.83
C GLU A 315 -3.68 29.54 12.20
N ARG A 316 -3.66 28.49 11.37
CA ARG A 316 -4.88 27.91 10.77
C ARG A 316 -5.72 27.19 11.81
N VAL A 317 -5.09 26.39 12.67
CA VAL A 317 -5.78 25.69 13.75
C VAL A 317 -6.38 26.70 14.72
N ALA A 318 -5.65 27.75 15.10
CA ALA A 318 -6.15 28.83 15.95
C ALA A 318 -7.37 29.52 15.34
N LYS A 319 -7.35 29.85 14.04
CA LYS A 319 -8.51 30.45 13.34
C LYS A 319 -9.72 29.53 13.32
N VAL A 320 -9.52 28.25 13.04
CA VAL A 320 -10.60 27.26 13.01
C VAL A 320 -11.16 27.04 14.41
N THR A 321 -10.31 26.84 15.40
CA THR A 321 -10.69 26.71 16.81
C THR A 321 -11.43 27.95 17.31
N GLN A 322 -10.94 29.15 17.01
CA GLN A 322 -11.61 30.41 17.35
C GLN A 322 -12.99 30.51 16.67
N HIS A 323 -13.11 30.12 15.40
CA HIS A 323 -14.39 30.09 14.69
C HIS A 323 -15.38 29.08 15.32
N PHE A 324 -14.90 27.89 15.74
CA PHE A 324 -15.71 26.90 16.44
C PHE A 324 -16.16 27.38 17.83
N LEU A 325 -15.25 28.02 18.59
CA LEU A 325 -15.51 28.56 19.93
C LEU A 325 -16.56 29.69 19.87
N HIS A 326 -16.40 30.63 18.94
CA HIS A 326 -17.37 31.71 18.71
C HIS A 326 -18.75 31.17 18.30
N ARG A 327 -18.79 30.10 17.48
CA ARG A 327 -20.06 29.45 17.10
C ARG A 327 -20.80 28.81 18.29
N HIS A 328 -20.09 28.43 19.35
CA HIS A 328 -20.66 27.81 20.54
C HIS A 328 -20.78 28.79 21.73
N GLY A 329 -20.55 30.09 21.52
CA GLY A 329 -20.71 31.13 22.55
C GLY A 329 -19.60 31.17 23.61
N TYR A 330 -18.43 30.59 23.31
CA TYR A 330 -17.25 30.63 24.19
C TYR A 330 -16.28 31.72 23.72
N ASP A 331 -16.66 33.00 23.85
CA ASP A 331 -15.84 34.12 23.37
C ASP A 331 -14.68 34.50 24.31
N GLU A 332 -14.64 33.96 25.54
CA GLU A 332 -13.74 34.43 26.60
C GLU A 332 -12.68 33.40 27.05
N PHE A 333 -12.38 32.36 26.25
CA PHE A 333 -11.27 31.45 26.57
C PHE A 333 -9.94 31.96 26.00
N HIS A 334 -9.42 33.04 26.58
CA HIS A 334 -8.02 33.41 26.37
C HIS A 334 -7.13 32.42 27.14
N GLY A 335 -6.51 31.48 26.41
CA GLY A 335 -5.43 30.66 26.93
C GLY A 335 -4.25 31.52 27.36
N ARG A 336 -4.25 31.96 28.62
CA ARG A 336 -3.09 32.60 29.23
C ARG A 336 -2.02 31.53 29.36
N GLY A 337 -0.92 31.70 28.64
CA GLY A 337 0.24 30.81 28.71
C GLY A 337 0.63 30.57 30.17
N SER A 338 0.89 29.31 30.49
CA SER A 338 1.25 28.84 31.82
C SER A 338 2.63 29.36 32.21
N THR A 339 2.70 30.61 32.64
CA THR A 339 3.79 31.20 33.42
C THR A 339 3.15 32.27 34.30
N ASP A 340 3.33 32.12 35.61
CA ASP A 340 2.98 33.09 36.65
C ASP A 340 1.53 33.07 37.17
N ALA A 341 1.22 32.04 37.94
CA ALA A 341 0.15 32.09 38.94
C ALA A 341 0.76 31.90 40.35
N ALA A 342 1.57 32.87 40.76
CA ALA A 342 1.93 33.07 42.15
C ALA A 342 1.30 34.39 42.64
N ALA A 343 0.59 34.29 43.76
CA ALA A 343 0.12 35.37 44.62
C ALA A 343 -0.97 36.31 44.09
N VAL A 344 -2.23 36.06 44.50
CA VAL A 344 -3.13 37.14 44.94
C VAL A 344 -3.88 36.68 46.19
N TYR A 345 -3.67 37.44 47.26
CA TYR A 345 -4.31 37.36 48.57
C TYR A 345 -5.78 37.80 48.50
N THR A 346 -6.59 37.24 49.39
CA THR A 346 -8.03 37.48 49.58
C THR A 346 -8.40 38.93 49.89
N ASP A 347 -9.55 39.39 49.39
CA ASP A 347 -10.38 40.37 50.10
C ASP A 347 -11.85 39.92 50.13
N LYS A 348 -12.48 40.05 51.31
CA LYS A 348 -13.82 39.57 51.64
C LYS A 348 -14.82 40.72 51.49
N SER A 349 -15.41 40.90 50.31
CA SER A 349 -16.74 41.55 50.18
C SER A 349 -17.28 41.52 48.75
N MET A 350 -18.06 40.49 48.40
CA MET A 350 -19.21 40.62 47.48
C MET A 350 -20.02 39.31 47.43
N PRO A 351 -21.37 39.34 47.37
CA PRO A 351 -22.18 38.14 47.26
C PRO A 351 -22.42 37.72 45.80
N THR A 352 -22.24 36.42 45.57
CA THR A 352 -22.86 35.52 44.57
C THR A 352 -22.82 35.89 43.07
N THR A 353 -21.97 35.16 42.34
CA THR A 353 -22.22 34.71 40.97
C THR A 353 -21.48 33.37 40.78
N PRO A 354 -22.13 32.27 40.32
CA PRO A 354 -21.46 30.98 40.18
C PRO A 354 -20.77 30.95 38.80
N THR A 355 -19.61 31.60 38.67
CA THR A 355 -18.82 31.59 37.44
C THR A 355 -17.55 30.73 37.54
N ASN A 356 -17.54 29.74 38.43
CA ASN A 356 -16.52 28.70 38.42
C ASN A 356 -17.17 27.34 38.16
N PHE A 357 -17.56 27.11 36.90
CA PHE A 357 -17.72 25.75 36.40
C PHE A 357 -16.31 25.21 36.12
N ILE A 358 -15.66 24.70 37.15
CA ILE A 358 -14.40 23.95 37.01
C ILE A 358 -14.79 22.60 36.41
N VAL A 359 -14.52 22.43 35.11
CA VAL A 359 -14.56 21.10 34.52
C VAL A 359 -13.26 20.41 34.88
N ASP A 360 -13.30 19.65 35.97
CA ASP A 360 -12.24 18.69 36.30
C ASP A 360 -12.26 17.58 35.24
N TYR A 361 -11.63 17.84 34.09
CA TYR A 361 -11.23 16.76 33.19
C TYR A 361 -10.04 16.06 33.83
N ALA A 362 -10.32 15.08 34.68
CA ALA A 362 -9.31 14.12 35.09
C ALA A 362 -8.84 13.37 33.83
N LEU A 363 -7.62 13.68 33.34
CA LEU A 363 -7.03 12.92 32.25
C LEU A 363 -6.96 11.44 32.66
N PRO A 364 -7.15 10.48 31.74
CA PRO A 364 -7.11 9.04 32.07
C PRO A 364 -5.85 8.61 32.82
N HIS A 365 -4.74 9.30 32.58
CA HIS A 365 -3.48 9.08 33.28
C HIS A 365 -3.46 9.54 34.75
N ASP A 366 -4.23 10.57 35.12
CA ASP A 366 -4.29 11.08 36.49
C ASP A 366 -5.11 10.15 37.39
N LEU A 367 -6.19 9.56 36.87
CA LEU A 367 -6.98 8.52 37.57
C LEU A 367 -6.12 7.30 37.91
N LYS A 368 -5.29 6.84 36.95
CA LYS A 368 -4.34 5.75 37.19
C LYS A 368 -3.25 6.11 38.21
N ARG A 369 -2.86 7.39 38.28
CA ARG A 369 -1.83 7.88 39.20
C ARG A 369 -2.39 7.97 40.62
N GLU A 370 -3.64 8.38 40.78
CA GLU A 370 -4.36 8.35 42.05
C GLU A 370 -4.65 6.94 42.54
N GLU A 371 -5.03 6.01 41.65
CA GLU A 371 -5.17 4.60 42.01
C GLU A 371 -3.86 4.02 42.54
N ARG A 372 -2.71 4.35 41.91
CA ARG A 372 -1.40 3.94 42.42
C ARG A 372 -1.11 4.55 43.79
N ARG A 373 -1.44 5.82 44.03
CA ARG A 373 -1.29 6.48 45.33
C ARG A 373 -2.20 5.88 46.40
N ARG A 374 -3.46 5.54 46.08
CA ARG A 374 -4.38 4.86 46.99
C ARG A 374 -3.93 3.43 47.31
N ARG A 375 -3.44 2.68 46.31
CA ARG A 375 -2.83 1.36 46.53
C ARG A 375 -1.57 1.45 47.37
N GLN A 376 -0.74 2.48 47.17
CA GLN A 376 0.41 2.76 48.02
C GLN A 376 -0.01 3.12 49.44
N ALA A 377 -1.00 4.00 49.64
CA ALA A 377 -1.49 4.40 50.96
C ALA A 377 -2.13 3.22 51.72
N TYR A 378 -2.84 2.33 51.02
CA TYR A 378 -3.37 1.10 51.60
C TYR A 378 -2.26 0.11 51.99
N ASN A 379 -1.19 0.01 51.18
CA ASN A 379 -0.01 -0.80 51.52
C ASN A 379 0.87 -0.21 52.63
N ASN A 380 0.83 1.11 52.84
CA ASN A 380 1.69 1.82 53.80
C ASN A 380 0.97 2.17 55.11
N GLY A 381 -0.02 1.36 55.50
CA GLY A 381 -0.89 1.57 56.66
C GLY A 381 -0.27 2.43 57.77
N ASN A 382 -0.79 3.65 57.90
CA ASN A 382 -0.60 4.45 59.11
C ASN A 382 -1.89 5.22 59.40
N VAL A 383 -2.54 4.73 60.46
CA VAL A 383 -3.66 5.34 61.17
C VAL A 383 -3.16 6.61 61.84
N TYR A 384 -3.81 7.75 61.60
CA TYR A 384 -3.93 8.80 62.62
C TYR A 384 -5.35 9.35 62.62
N PHE A 385 -5.98 9.14 63.77
CA PHE A 385 -7.23 9.68 64.24
C PHE A 385 -7.02 11.17 64.52
N ASP A 386 -7.87 12.04 63.99
CA ASP A 386 -8.09 13.33 64.63
C ASP A 386 -9.57 13.70 64.60
N SER A 387 -10.02 14.17 65.76
CA SER A 387 -11.41 14.43 66.15
C SER A 387 -11.71 15.93 66.05
N PHE A 388 -13.00 16.29 66.15
CA PHE A 388 -13.66 17.61 65.96
C PHE A 388 -14.07 17.91 64.51
N ASP A 389 -15.32 18.23 64.16
CA ASP A 389 -16.46 18.67 64.95
C ASP A 389 -17.81 18.29 64.27
N ASN A 390 -18.84 18.08 65.08
CA ASN A 390 -20.21 17.73 64.69
C ASN A 390 -20.94 18.92 64.05
N SER A 391 -21.78 18.70 63.02
CA SER A 391 -23.23 18.98 63.10
C SER A 391 -23.97 18.86 61.74
N VAL A 392 -25.20 18.33 61.85
CA VAL A 392 -26.38 18.47 60.95
C VAL A 392 -26.58 17.45 59.80
N LEU A 393 -27.42 16.43 60.11
CA LEU A 393 -28.60 15.88 59.39
C LEU A 393 -28.45 15.41 57.92
N GLY A 394 -28.88 14.21 57.50
CA GLY A 394 -29.62 13.13 58.14
C GLY A 394 -30.03 12.04 57.12
N MET A 395 -30.19 10.83 57.67
CA MET A 395 -31.07 9.70 57.30
C MET A 395 -31.24 9.11 55.88
N ASP A 396 -31.49 7.79 55.93
CA ASP A 396 -32.06 6.82 54.98
C ASP A 396 -31.09 6.08 54.05
N LEU A 397 -30.70 4.82 54.31
CA LEU A 397 -31.38 3.49 54.35
C LEU A 397 -31.57 2.79 52.99
N TYR A 398 -31.20 1.50 52.98
CA TYR A 398 -31.39 0.44 51.98
C TYR A 398 -30.62 0.62 50.66
N GLY A 399 -30.03 -0.39 50.03
CA GLY A 399 -30.25 -1.83 50.03
C GLY A 399 -29.83 -2.28 48.62
N GLY A 400 -29.11 -3.40 48.51
CA GLY A 400 -28.25 -3.69 47.36
C GLY A 400 -28.91 -3.81 45.99
N HIS A 401 -28.11 -3.57 44.96
CA HIS A 401 -28.29 -4.16 43.64
C HIS A 401 -26.91 -4.38 42.99
N HIS A 402 -26.60 -5.66 42.80
CA HIS A 402 -25.54 -6.15 41.93
C HIS A 402 -26.04 -6.04 40.50
N LEU A 403 -25.31 -5.36 39.62
CA LEU A 403 -25.46 -5.43 38.17
C LEU A 403 -24.09 -5.21 37.54
N ASP A 404 -23.57 -6.30 36.99
CA ASP A 404 -22.43 -6.34 36.08
C ASP A 404 -22.76 -5.58 34.79
N LEU A 405 -21.81 -4.83 34.22
CA LEU A 405 -21.42 -4.93 32.81
C LEU A 405 -20.30 -3.93 32.43
N GLU A 406 -19.35 -4.47 31.64
CA GLU A 406 -18.62 -3.81 30.53
C GLU A 406 -17.75 -2.58 30.82
N SER A 407 -16.42 -2.70 30.63
CA SER A 407 -15.67 -2.55 29.36
C SER A 407 -15.51 -1.08 28.93
N GLY A 408 -14.26 -0.69 28.62
CA GLY A 408 -13.93 0.67 28.16
C GLY A 408 -12.53 1.09 28.60
N ILE A 409 -11.48 0.68 27.90
CA ILE A 409 -10.88 1.43 26.76
C ILE A 409 -10.27 2.75 27.23
N GLU A 410 -8.96 2.71 27.43
CA GLU A 410 -8.10 3.88 27.25
C GLU A 410 -7.77 4.01 25.77
N LEU A 411 -8.13 5.15 25.19
CA LEU A 411 -7.37 5.73 24.10
C LEU A 411 -7.18 7.23 24.34
N SER A 412 -5.92 7.61 24.31
CA SER A 412 -5.41 8.94 24.03
C SER A 412 -4.47 8.79 22.81
N PRO A 413 -4.07 9.86 22.13
CA PRO A 413 -4.93 10.80 21.43
C PRO A 413 -4.39 11.04 20.00
N VAL A 414 -5.25 11.20 18.99
CA VAL A 414 -4.97 12.09 17.85
C VAL A 414 -6.32 12.58 17.30
N THR A 415 -6.70 13.78 17.71
CA THR A 415 -7.90 14.50 17.31
C THR A 415 -7.56 15.50 16.22
N ALA A 416 -8.19 15.34 15.06
CA ALA A 416 -8.54 16.34 14.04
C ALA A 416 -9.07 15.50 12.85
N ILE A 417 -10.34 15.47 12.44
CA ILE A 417 -11.45 16.43 12.38
C ILE A 417 -12.72 15.55 12.22
N SER A 418 -13.67 15.62 13.15
CA SER A 418 -14.99 16.29 13.01
C SER A 418 -15.84 15.82 11.83
N PHE A 419 -16.95 15.12 12.11
CA PHE A 419 -18.33 15.57 11.85
C PHE A 419 -19.29 14.43 12.24
N SER A 420 -20.01 14.61 13.33
CA SER A 420 -21.24 13.86 13.63
C SER A 420 -22.37 14.87 13.81
N ASP A 421 -23.55 14.40 13.44
CA ASP A 421 -24.88 14.93 13.76
C ASP A 421 -25.51 15.89 12.75
N GLU A 422 -26.05 15.29 11.68
CA GLU A 422 -27.39 15.64 11.22
C GLU A 422 -28.27 14.38 11.18
N LEU A 423 -29.31 14.42 12.03
CA LEU A 423 -30.63 13.83 11.81
C LEU A 423 -30.82 12.32 11.98
N ASN A 424 -30.86 11.91 13.25
CA ASN A 424 -31.94 11.04 13.73
C ASN A 424 -33.23 11.86 13.85
N SER A 425 -34.15 11.76 12.88
CA SER A 425 -35.59 11.94 13.15
C SER A 425 -36.43 11.35 12.04
N LEU A 426 -37.53 10.69 12.45
CA LEU A 426 -38.53 9.90 11.69
C LEU A 426 -38.12 8.42 11.62
N GLY A 427 -38.61 7.51 12.46
CA GLY A 427 -39.89 7.39 13.15
C GLY A 427 -40.26 5.90 13.05
N LYS A 428 -40.28 5.16 14.17
CA LYS A 428 -41.49 4.51 14.74
C LYS A 428 -42.39 3.90 13.65
N ASP A 429 -42.54 2.58 13.56
CA ASP A 429 -43.37 1.80 14.48
C ASP A 429 -42.96 0.32 14.59
N ALA A 430 -43.15 -0.24 15.79
CA ALA A 430 -43.28 -1.68 16.09
C ALA A 430 -44.78 -2.09 15.97
N PRO A 431 -45.26 -3.34 16.21
CA PRO A 431 -44.59 -4.49 16.84
C PRO A 431 -44.98 -5.90 16.34
N ALA A 432 -44.42 -6.90 17.06
CA ALA A 432 -45.06 -8.14 17.52
C ALA A 432 -44.90 -9.47 16.74
N SER A 433 -44.13 -10.36 17.38
CA SER A 433 -44.41 -11.78 17.71
C SER A 433 -44.80 -12.78 16.61
N ALA A 434 -44.04 -13.88 16.51
CA ALA A 434 -44.47 -15.21 16.94
C ALA A 434 -43.42 -16.29 16.59
N SER A 435 -43.18 -17.16 17.57
CA SER A 435 -42.50 -18.46 17.48
C SER A 435 -43.32 -19.51 16.72
N ILE A 436 -42.66 -20.57 16.18
CA ILE A 436 -43.00 -22.03 16.30
C ILE A 436 -42.53 -22.87 15.08
N HIS A 437 -41.77 -23.93 15.39
CA HIS A 437 -41.63 -25.29 14.82
C HIS A 437 -41.53 -25.66 13.32
N SER A 438 -40.60 -26.61 13.12
CA SER A 438 -40.67 -27.91 12.41
C SER A 438 -40.94 -28.05 10.90
N ASP A 439 -40.11 -28.93 10.34
CA ASP A 439 -40.44 -30.01 9.40
C ASP A 439 -40.62 -29.72 7.89
N ASP A 440 -39.59 -30.18 7.16
CA ASP A 440 -39.63 -31.37 6.30
C ASP A 440 -39.94 -31.22 4.79
N THR A 441 -39.20 -32.03 4.04
CA THR A 441 -39.43 -32.54 2.67
C THR A 441 -39.51 -31.59 1.46
N ARG A 442 -38.56 -31.73 0.53
CA ARG A 442 -38.71 -32.49 -0.76
C ARG A 442 -37.50 -32.24 -1.68
N THR A 443 -36.68 -33.25 -1.99
CA THR A 443 -36.65 -34.04 -3.26
C THR A 443 -36.24 -33.18 -4.48
N GLU A 444 -35.22 -33.48 -5.30
CA GLU A 444 -35.02 -34.69 -6.12
C GLU A 444 -33.64 -34.73 -6.83
N VAL A 445 -33.06 -35.95 -6.90
CA VAL A 445 -32.50 -36.61 -8.11
C VAL A 445 -31.18 -36.12 -8.74
N PHE A 446 -30.10 -36.83 -8.38
CA PHE A 446 -29.00 -37.34 -9.26
C PHE A 446 -29.55 -38.45 -10.19
N PRO A 447 -28.90 -39.02 -11.26
CA PRO A 447 -27.50 -38.93 -11.72
C PRO A 447 -27.37 -38.96 -13.30
N PRO A 448 -26.51 -39.75 -13.99
CA PRO A 448 -25.17 -39.35 -14.46
C PRO A 448 -24.86 -39.67 -15.95
N GLN A 449 -23.59 -39.39 -16.28
CA GLN A 449 -22.76 -39.81 -17.41
C GLN A 449 -22.99 -41.22 -18.01
N HIS A 450 -22.83 -41.32 -19.34
CA HIS A 450 -22.01 -42.30 -20.11
C HIS A 450 -22.20 -41.99 -21.62
N SER A 451 -21.19 -41.56 -22.38
CA SER A 451 -20.15 -42.33 -23.11
C SER A 451 -20.64 -43.08 -24.37
N HIS A 452 -19.75 -43.15 -25.37
CA HIS A 452 -19.83 -43.81 -26.70
C HIS A 452 -20.66 -43.07 -27.77
N HIS A 453 -20.38 -43.13 -29.06
CA HIS A 453 -19.22 -43.40 -29.92
C HIS A 453 -19.76 -43.18 -31.37
N GLU A 454 -18.86 -42.97 -32.35
CA GLU A 454 -19.00 -43.47 -33.74
C GLU A 454 -19.81 -42.69 -34.82
N TYR A 455 -19.03 -42.29 -35.84
CA TYR A 455 -19.29 -42.27 -37.30
C TYR A 455 -20.58 -41.61 -37.84
N LYS A 456 -20.41 -40.48 -38.54
CA LYS A 456 -20.34 -40.44 -40.02
C LYS A 456 -19.83 -39.10 -40.52
#